data_AF-A0A1N6KHP8-F1
#
_entry.id   AF-A0A1N6KHP8-F1
#
_cell.length_a   1.000
_cell.length_b   1.000
_cell.length_c   1.000
_cell.angle_alpha   90.00
_cell.angle_beta   90.00
_cell.angle_gamma   90.00
#
_symmetry.space_group_name_H-M   'P 1'
#
loop_
_entity.id
_entity.type
_entity.pdbx_description
1 polymer ?
#
loop_
_entity_poly.entity_id
_entity_poly.type
_entity_poly.pdbx_seq_one_letter_code
_entity_poly.pdbx_strand_id
1 'polypeptide(L)'
;MSPLLCAGRKFVPRNARQPRKSVRHPWPIDSLELCETRTLLTTLFGVPTVSALIVPLDSSTPVTSNGPGPGPGSGSDSSSTVVGSTATLTASVQGGPLVIDQAGGLLRHNQFDLGAPGYHSAFDFDSTRLGDQTLSSTDGAVSVIINASSGDDQIILGSASAPLSKLAAAFTIHGRGGSDHLILDDRVDTSARTITVSPHQVTGLGGTVSFSHAYDSGLDLQVFAGMADDTLFLVQSFDFNDVPTSLDGGGGVDTLNADAQGTETSVSATQIKFELIPTPELQAFINLNHFEQVNVANNRGYPIVPTTPLPPLNAFAGHPFVDAVVARFEERDPGAKAADYRVTIQWGDGTSAAGVVLQDANTPRLFSVLGSHRYSAAGQFTVATTIVDTGGHSASTFSA
;
A
#
# COMPACT_ATOMS: atom_id res chain seq x y z
N MET A 1 -24.14 -31.56 -24.24
CA MET A 1 -23.67 -32.72 -25.03
C MET A 1 -23.93 -32.50 -26.51
N SER A 2 -22.88 -32.13 -27.24
CA SER A 2 -22.64 -32.26 -28.70
C SER A 2 -21.35 -31.48 -29.01
N PRO A 3 -20.34 -32.04 -29.70
CA PRO A 3 -19.06 -31.36 -29.93
C PRO A 3 -19.07 -30.59 -31.26
N LEU A 4 -18.46 -29.41 -31.30
CA LEU A 4 -18.24 -28.64 -32.54
C LEU A 4 -16.76 -28.70 -32.94
N LEU A 5 -16.55 -29.21 -34.16
CA LEU A 5 -15.29 -29.36 -34.88
C LEU A 5 -14.60 -28.01 -35.15
N CYS A 6 -13.28 -27.96 -34.98
CA CYS A 6 -12.41 -26.95 -35.61
C CYS A 6 -12.12 -27.34 -37.07
N ALA A 7 -12.41 -26.46 -38.02
CA ALA A 7 -12.05 -26.59 -39.43
C ALA A 7 -10.96 -25.56 -39.80
N GLY A 8 -9.81 -26.04 -40.28
CA GLY A 8 -8.72 -25.22 -40.79
C GLY A 8 -8.93 -24.78 -42.25
N ARG A 9 -8.35 -23.63 -42.64
CA ARG A 9 -8.13 -23.25 -44.04
C ARG A 9 -6.66 -22.91 -44.27
N LYS A 10 -6.06 -23.62 -45.24
CA LYS A 10 -4.72 -23.41 -45.82
C LYS A 10 -4.74 -22.21 -46.77
N PHE A 11 -3.65 -21.44 -46.77
CA PHE A 11 -3.27 -20.56 -47.89
C PHE A 11 -1.80 -20.82 -48.25
N VAL A 12 -1.51 -20.98 -49.54
CA VAL A 12 -0.17 -21.17 -50.13
C VAL A 12 0.03 -20.08 -51.19
N PRO A 13 1.24 -19.48 -51.29
CA PRO A 13 1.84 -19.34 -52.60
C PRO A 13 3.34 -19.72 -52.68
N ARG A 14 3.80 -19.81 -53.93
CA ARG A 14 4.95 -20.56 -54.49
C ARG A 14 6.29 -19.81 -54.51
N ASN A 15 7.36 -20.62 -54.35
CA ASN A 15 8.68 -20.64 -55.01
C ASN A 15 9.60 -19.40 -55.07
N ALA A 16 10.83 -19.54 -54.54
CA ALA A 16 12.07 -19.57 -55.35
C ALA A 16 13.34 -20.02 -54.57
N ARG A 17 14.02 -21.03 -55.13
CA ARG A 17 15.47 -21.34 -55.17
C ARG A 17 16.27 -21.58 -53.86
N GLN A 18 16.80 -22.80 -53.77
CA GLN A 18 17.90 -23.29 -52.91
C GLN A 18 19.10 -23.68 -53.82
N PRO A 19 20.36 -23.77 -53.31
CA PRO A 19 20.85 -25.10 -52.88
C PRO A 19 21.94 -25.17 -51.75
N ARG A 20 21.88 -26.29 -50.99
CA ARG A 20 22.95 -27.11 -50.34
C ARG A 20 23.58 -26.55 -49.04
N LYS A 21 23.77 -27.28 -47.92
CA LYS A 21 23.84 -28.74 -47.57
C LYS A 21 23.54 -28.97 -46.06
N SER A 22 22.88 -30.11 -45.77
CA SER A 22 22.73 -30.97 -44.55
C SER A 22 23.29 -30.51 -43.18
N VAL A 23 22.64 -30.73 -42.02
CA VAL A 23 22.31 -32.03 -41.37
C VAL A 23 21.24 -31.88 -40.24
N ARG A 24 20.26 -32.80 -40.24
CA ARG A 24 19.36 -33.37 -39.17
C ARG A 24 18.75 -32.50 -38.03
N HIS A 25 17.42 -32.48 -38.02
CA HIS A 25 16.46 -32.23 -36.92
C HIS A 25 16.24 -33.50 -36.06
N PRO A 26 15.70 -33.46 -34.81
CA PRO A 26 14.43 -32.80 -34.45
C PRO A 26 14.37 -31.97 -33.13
N TRP A 27 13.45 -31.00 -33.12
CA TRP A 27 12.90 -30.21 -31.99
C TRP A 27 11.37 -30.47 -31.96
N PRO A 28 10.53 -29.89 -31.08
CA PRO A 28 10.57 -29.61 -29.62
C PRO A 28 9.26 -30.08 -28.90
N ILE A 29 9.12 -29.83 -27.59
CA ILE A 29 7.84 -29.78 -26.84
C ILE A 29 7.98 -28.56 -25.89
N ASP A 30 7.39 -27.41 -26.17
CA ASP A 30 5.99 -26.96 -26.06
C ASP A 30 5.57 -26.49 -24.66
N SER A 31 5.52 -25.16 -24.59
CA SER A 31 4.69 -24.23 -23.82
C SER A 31 3.41 -24.83 -23.22
N LEU A 32 3.26 -24.68 -21.90
CA LEU A 32 2.00 -24.88 -21.19
C LEU A 32 1.23 -23.56 -21.14
N GLU A 33 0.24 -23.40 -22.03
CA GLU A 33 -0.88 -22.46 -21.80
C GLU A 33 -1.91 -23.16 -20.91
N LEU A 34 -2.15 -22.62 -19.72
CA LEU A 34 -3.18 -23.06 -18.80
C LEU A 34 -4.56 -22.62 -19.30
N CYS A 35 -5.43 -23.60 -19.49
CA CYS A 35 -6.85 -23.44 -19.77
C CYS A 35 -7.60 -23.29 -18.44
N GLU A 36 -8.12 -22.11 -18.12
CA GLU A 36 -9.06 -21.95 -17.01
C GLU A 36 -10.48 -21.65 -17.50
N THR A 37 -11.37 -22.62 -17.30
CA THR A 37 -12.82 -22.49 -17.44
C THR A 37 -13.43 -21.96 -16.13
N ARG A 38 -13.89 -20.71 -16.10
CA ARG A 38 -14.70 -20.17 -14.98
C ARG A 38 -16.12 -20.72 -15.02
N THR A 39 -16.51 -21.47 -13.98
CA THR A 39 -17.90 -21.82 -13.69
C THR A 39 -18.40 -20.90 -12.58
N LEU A 40 -19.37 -20.04 -12.87
CA LEU A 40 -20.06 -19.21 -11.87
C LEU A 40 -21.12 -20.06 -11.16
N LEU A 41 -20.93 -20.29 -9.86
CA LEU A 41 -21.97 -20.82 -8.98
C LEU A 41 -22.42 -19.69 -8.04
N THR A 42 -23.60 -19.15 -8.31
CA THR A 42 -24.28 -18.16 -7.47
C THR A 42 -25.00 -18.88 -6.32
N THR A 43 -24.62 -18.58 -5.08
CA THR A 43 -25.47 -18.83 -3.90
C THR A 43 -25.62 -17.53 -3.11
N LEU A 44 -26.87 -17.06 -3.02
CA LEU A 44 -27.35 -15.97 -2.18
C LEU A 44 -27.05 -16.26 -0.71
N PHE A 45 -26.43 -15.32 0.03
CA PHE A 45 -26.83 -14.91 1.38
C PHE A 45 -26.21 -13.52 1.67
N GLY A 46 -27.02 -12.62 2.27
CA GLY A 46 -26.73 -11.20 2.40
C GLY A 46 -25.63 -10.85 3.41
N VAL A 47 -24.78 -9.89 3.01
CA VAL A 47 -23.74 -9.24 3.81
C VAL A 47 -23.89 -7.73 3.58
N PRO A 48 -23.77 -6.86 4.60
CA PRO A 48 -23.82 -5.41 4.40
C PRO A 48 -22.70 -4.96 3.45
N THR A 49 -23.03 -4.04 2.54
CA THR A 49 -22.13 -3.51 1.52
C THR A 49 -20.96 -2.76 2.16
N VAL A 50 -19.79 -3.39 2.18
CA VAL A 50 -18.49 -2.72 2.33
C VAL A 50 -18.15 -2.14 0.96
N SER A 51 -18.08 -0.81 0.85
CA SER A 51 -17.55 -0.14 -0.34
C SER A 51 -16.03 -0.35 -0.38
N ALA A 52 -15.60 -1.46 -0.98
CA ALA A 52 -14.18 -1.73 -1.24
C ALA A 52 -13.81 -1.11 -2.59
N LEU A 53 -12.84 -0.18 -2.59
CA LEU A 53 -12.17 0.26 -3.81
C LEU A 53 -11.17 -0.84 -4.20
N ILE A 54 -11.46 -1.58 -5.27
CA ILE A 54 -10.59 -2.67 -5.78
C ILE A 54 -9.91 -2.16 -7.05
N VAL A 55 -8.59 -2.02 -7.03
CA VAL A 55 -7.78 -1.62 -8.19
C VAL A 55 -6.79 -2.73 -8.53
N PRO A 56 -6.89 -3.37 -9.71
CA PRO A 56 -5.86 -4.30 -10.20
C PRO A 56 -4.69 -3.52 -10.80
N LEU A 57 -3.45 -3.89 -10.47
CA LEU A 57 -2.23 -3.18 -10.88
C LEU A 57 -1.23 -4.11 -11.59
N ASP A 58 -0.54 -3.56 -12.59
CA ASP A 58 0.56 -4.19 -13.33
C ASP A 58 1.90 -3.57 -12.88
N SER A 59 2.95 -4.38 -12.77
CA SER A 59 4.19 -4.10 -12.05
C SER A 59 5.40 -3.93 -12.98
N SER A 60 6.28 -2.96 -12.65
CA SER A 60 7.75 -3.13 -12.57
C SER A 60 8.51 -1.79 -12.74
N THR A 61 9.27 -1.41 -11.71
CA THR A 61 10.70 -1.02 -11.80
C THR A 61 11.29 -0.89 -10.39
N PRO A 62 12.45 -1.51 -10.07
CA PRO A 62 13.10 -1.35 -8.78
C PRO A 62 13.89 -0.03 -8.72
N VAL A 63 13.74 0.72 -7.63
CA VAL A 63 14.54 1.92 -7.32
C VAL A 63 15.69 1.51 -6.40
N THR A 64 16.93 1.74 -6.85
CA THR A 64 18.13 1.64 -6.01
C THR A 64 18.51 3.04 -5.51
N SER A 65 18.47 3.29 -4.19
CA SER A 65 19.02 4.52 -3.60
C SER A 65 20.45 4.28 -3.08
N ASN A 66 21.42 4.97 -3.68
CA ASN A 66 22.77 5.14 -3.15
C ASN A 66 22.80 6.42 -2.31
N GLY A 67 22.94 6.31 -0.99
CA GLY A 67 23.22 7.42 -0.08
C GLY A 67 24.66 7.38 0.46
N PRO A 68 25.29 8.53 0.77
CA PRO A 68 26.70 8.60 1.19
C PRO A 68 26.88 8.15 2.65
N GLY A 69 27.93 7.37 2.92
CA GLY A 69 28.19 6.77 4.23
C GLY A 69 28.60 7.75 5.34
N PRO A 70 28.36 7.41 6.63
CA PRO A 70 28.67 8.29 7.76
C PRO A 70 30.16 8.29 8.09
N GLY A 71 30.70 9.47 8.42
CA GLY A 71 32.07 9.67 8.90
C GLY A 71 32.27 9.23 10.36
N PRO A 72 33.52 9.14 10.85
CA PRO A 72 33.82 8.45 12.10
C PRO A 72 33.51 9.33 13.31
N GLY A 73 32.47 8.95 14.07
CA GLY A 73 32.20 9.46 15.41
C GLY A 73 32.99 8.69 16.48
N SER A 74 33.45 9.42 17.49
CA SER A 74 34.17 9.00 18.69
C SER A 74 33.47 7.86 19.46
N GLY A 75 34.23 6.88 19.96
CA GLY A 75 33.77 5.58 20.49
C GLY A 75 32.70 5.60 21.60
N SER A 76 31.82 4.60 21.53
CA SER A 76 30.84 4.26 22.56
C SER A 76 30.74 2.72 22.69
N ASP A 77 30.61 2.22 23.92
CA ASP A 77 30.68 0.80 24.25
C ASP A 77 29.40 0.05 23.84
N SER A 78 29.44 -0.71 22.74
CA SER A 78 28.43 -1.74 22.47
C SER A 78 28.53 -2.81 23.55
N SER A 79 27.42 -3.12 24.23
CA SER A 79 27.38 -4.17 25.26
C SER A 79 26.08 -4.96 25.17
N SER A 80 26.13 -6.21 25.63
CA SER A 80 24.97 -7.08 25.73
C SER A 80 24.98 -7.87 27.02
N THR A 81 23.80 -8.22 27.52
CA THR A 81 23.62 -9.05 28.73
C THR A 81 22.47 -10.02 28.53
N VAL A 82 22.55 -11.20 29.17
CA VAL A 82 21.45 -12.17 29.18
C VAL A 82 20.96 -12.41 30.61
N VAL A 83 19.65 -12.23 30.82
CA VAL A 83 18.96 -12.56 32.06
C VAL A 83 17.78 -13.49 31.75
N GLY A 84 17.87 -14.76 32.17
CA GLY A 84 16.88 -15.76 31.80
C GLY A 84 16.88 -16.02 30.29
N SER A 85 15.73 -15.90 29.65
CA SER A 85 15.56 -15.99 28.18
C SER A 85 15.60 -14.63 27.47
N THR A 86 15.97 -13.56 28.19
CA THR A 86 15.99 -12.20 27.65
C THR A 86 17.43 -11.74 27.42
N ALA A 87 17.78 -11.39 26.18
CA ALA A 87 18.96 -10.61 25.86
C ALA A 87 18.64 -9.12 25.82
N THR A 88 19.52 -8.28 26.34
CA THR A 88 19.47 -6.83 26.17
C THR A 88 20.76 -6.38 25.50
N LEU A 89 20.65 -5.84 24.29
CA LEU A 89 21.74 -5.24 23.53
C LEU A 89 21.64 -3.73 23.65
N THR A 90 22.76 -3.08 23.94
CA THR A 90 22.93 -1.64 23.87
C THR A 90 23.97 -1.37 22.80
N ALA A 91 23.53 -0.86 21.65
CA ALA A 91 24.39 -0.70 20.49
C ALA A 91 25.00 0.70 20.44
N SER A 92 26.30 0.76 20.14
CA SER A 92 26.95 1.90 19.51
C SER A 92 27.30 1.46 18.09
N VAL A 93 26.48 1.81 17.10
CA VAL A 93 26.72 1.46 15.70
C VAL A 93 27.95 2.20 15.15
N GLN A 94 29.15 1.67 15.39
CA GLN A 94 30.34 2.07 14.63
C GLN A 94 30.20 1.51 13.19
N GLY A 95 29.46 2.25 12.36
CA GLY A 95 29.59 2.26 10.89
C GLY A 95 28.79 1.23 10.08
N GLY A 96 27.89 0.44 10.67
CA GLY A 96 27.06 -0.50 9.91
C GLY A 96 25.79 -0.99 10.65
N PRO A 97 24.87 -1.65 9.92
CA PRO A 97 23.60 -2.12 10.49
C PRO A 97 23.81 -3.23 11.52
N LEU A 98 23.02 -3.22 12.59
CA LEU A 98 22.86 -4.40 13.45
C LEU A 98 21.98 -5.40 12.71
N VAL A 99 22.50 -6.60 12.45
CA VAL A 99 21.74 -7.70 11.83
C VAL A 99 21.57 -8.80 12.86
N ILE A 100 20.32 -9.24 13.05
CA ILE A 100 19.98 -10.42 13.86
C ILE A 100 19.22 -11.42 12.99
N ASP A 101 19.74 -12.64 12.90
CA ASP A 101 19.11 -13.76 12.21
C ASP A 101 19.32 -15.07 12.98
N GLN A 102 19.29 -16.23 12.31
CA GLN A 102 19.59 -17.50 12.95
C GLN A 102 20.46 -18.43 12.10
N ALA A 103 21.19 -19.29 12.80
CA ALA A 103 21.86 -20.44 12.20
C ALA A 103 21.77 -21.64 13.16
N GLY A 104 21.41 -22.81 12.63
CA GLY A 104 21.35 -24.03 13.43
C GLY A 104 20.31 -24.03 14.57
N GLY A 105 19.28 -23.18 14.47
CA GLY A 105 18.25 -23.03 15.51
C GLY A 105 18.65 -22.12 16.68
N LEU A 106 19.79 -21.43 16.58
CA LEU A 106 20.25 -20.42 17.52
C LEU A 106 20.18 -19.03 16.89
N LEU A 107 19.82 -18.03 17.70
CA LEU A 107 19.94 -16.63 17.29
C LEU A 107 21.40 -16.28 17.04
N ARG A 108 21.63 -15.42 16.05
CA ARG A 108 22.95 -14.95 15.63
C ARG A 108 22.89 -13.44 15.40
N HIS A 109 23.95 -12.72 15.71
CA HIS A 109 24.11 -11.31 15.38
C HIS A 109 25.49 -10.98 14.80
N ASN A 110 25.63 -9.83 14.15
CA ASN A 110 26.89 -9.41 13.52
C ASN A 110 27.84 -8.57 14.42
N GLN A 111 27.54 -8.33 15.70
CA GLN A 111 28.41 -7.52 16.57
C GLN A 111 29.83 -8.10 16.71
N PHE A 112 29.95 -9.43 16.79
CA PHE A 112 31.25 -10.11 16.78
C PHE A 112 32.02 -9.89 15.47
N ASP A 113 31.34 -9.99 14.34
CA ASP A 113 31.95 -9.80 13.00
C ASP A 113 32.38 -8.35 12.77
N LEU A 114 31.69 -7.40 13.42
CA LEU A 114 32.07 -5.98 13.46
C LEU A 114 33.23 -5.68 14.43
N GLY A 115 33.73 -6.70 15.14
CA GLY A 115 34.84 -6.58 16.08
C GLY A 115 34.46 -5.88 17.40
N ALA A 116 33.18 -5.88 17.76
CA ALA A 116 32.75 -5.34 19.04
C ALA A 116 33.42 -6.11 20.21
N PRO A 117 33.91 -5.42 21.25
CA PRO A 117 34.60 -6.07 22.35
C PRO A 117 33.65 -6.93 23.20
N GLY A 118 34.20 -7.95 23.86
CA GLY A 118 33.47 -8.78 24.83
C GLY A 118 32.74 -9.99 24.23
N TYR A 119 32.46 -9.99 22.93
CA TYR A 119 31.80 -11.10 22.26
C TYR A 119 32.78 -12.25 21.95
N HIS A 120 32.43 -13.48 22.33
CA HIS A 120 33.22 -14.67 22.01
C HIS A 120 32.94 -15.21 20.59
N SER A 121 31.70 -15.07 20.10
CA SER A 121 31.30 -15.42 18.74
C SER A 121 30.03 -14.66 18.32
N ALA A 122 29.54 -14.91 17.09
CA ALA A 122 28.28 -14.36 16.60
C ALA A 122 27.02 -14.92 17.32
N PHE A 123 27.17 -15.94 18.15
CA PHE A 123 26.08 -16.55 18.95
C PHE A 123 26.10 -16.12 20.41
N ASP A 124 27.01 -15.21 20.77
CA ASP A 124 27.20 -14.78 22.15
C ASP A 124 26.39 -13.52 22.46
N PHE A 125 25.27 -13.65 23.17
CA PHE A 125 24.39 -12.51 23.49
C PHE A 125 24.72 -11.82 24.82
N ASP A 126 25.84 -12.16 25.47
CA ASP A 126 26.27 -11.54 26.74
C ASP A 126 27.77 -11.20 26.73
N SER A 127 28.10 -9.99 26.26
CA SER A 127 29.47 -9.50 26.16
C SER A 127 30.19 -9.32 27.51
N THR A 128 29.50 -9.52 28.64
CA THR A 128 30.06 -9.34 30.00
C THR A 128 30.56 -10.64 30.61
N ARG A 129 30.29 -11.78 29.97
CA ARG A 129 30.61 -13.12 30.47
C ARG A 129 31.51 -13.85 29.48
N LEU A 130 32.19 -14.89 29.96
CA LEU A 130 33.12 -15.66 29.12
C LEU A 130 32.40 -16.81 28.42
N GLY A 131 32.76 -17.05 27.16
CA GLY A 131 32.19 -18.10 26.30
C GLY A 131 30.84 -17.68 25.71
N ASP A 132 30.23 -18.52 24.88
CA ASP A 132 28.99 -18.16 24.17
C ASP A 132 27.76 -18.21 25.08
N GLN A 133 26.99 -17.12 25.17
CA GLN A 133 25.65 -17.11 25.77
C GLN A 133 24.59 -17.20 24.67
N THR A 134 24.35 -18.43 24.21
CA THR A 134 23.45 -18.72 23.09
C THR A 134 21.99 -18.62 23.47
N LEU A 135 21.16 -18.13 22.54
CA LEU A 135 19.70 -18.12 22.64
C LEU A 135 19.06 -18.93 21.52
N SER A 136 17.96 -19.63 21.81
CA SER A 136 17.19 -20.37 20.79
C SER A 136 16.48 -19.42 19.85
N SER A 137 16.55 -19.66 18.54
CA SER A 137 15.75 -18.92 17.56
C SER A 137 14.32 -19.46 17.44
N THR A 138 14.03 -20.63 18.00
CA THR A 138 12.76 -21.35 17.81
C THR A 138 11.89 -21.36 19.07
N ASP A 139 12.41 -20.84 20.19
CA ASP A 139 11.67 -20.72 21.43
C ASP A 139 10.98 -19.36 21.51
N GLY A 140 9.65 -19.36 21.49
CA GLY A 140 8.83 -18.15 21.62
C GLY A 140 8.93 -17.45 22.98
N ALA A 141 9.56 -18.07 23.99
CA ALA A 141 9.84 -17.43 25.27
C ALA A 141 11.12 -16.57 25.25
N VAL A 142 11.92 -16.63 24.19
CA VAL A 142 13.10 -15.78 24.02
C VAL A 142 12.69 -14.36 23.64
N SER A 143 13.32 -13.38 24.30
CA SER A 143 13.09 -11.96 24.03
C SER A 143 14.43 -11.24 23.82
N VAL A 144 14.48 -10.38 22.81
CA VAL A 144 15.66 -9.56 22.50
C VAL A 144 15.27 -8.09 22.57
N ILE A 145 15.86 -7.37 23.52
CA ILE A 145 15.69 -5.94 23.68
C ILE A 145 16.88 -5.24 23.02
N ILE A 146 16.63 -4.32 22.10
CA ILE A 146 17.64 -3.55 21.39
C ILE A 146 17.48 -2.08 21.78
N ASN A 147 18.45 -1.57 22.52
CA ASN A 147 18.58 -0.14 22.80
C ASN A 147 19.56 0.44 21.79
N ALA A 148 19.04 1.14 20.79
CA ALA A 148 19.84 1.87 19.82
C ALA A 148 20.57 3.06 20.48
N SER A 149 21.47 3.68 19.72
CA SER A 149 22.21 4.86 20.16
C SER A 149 21.34 6.12 20.03
N SER A 150 21.91 7.32 20.01
CA SER A 150 21.15 8.56 19.70
C SER A 150 21.44 9.08 18.30
N GLY A 151 22.14 8.31 17.47
CA GLY A 151 22.45 8.63 16.09
C GLY A 151 21.52 7.88 15.14
N ASP A 152 21.79 7.96 13.85
CA ASP A 152 21.02 7.23 12.85
C ASP A 152 21.40 5.74 12.93
N ASP A 153 20.48 4.92 13.46
CA ASP A 153 20.70 3.50 13.66
C ASP A 153 19.97 2.66 12.60
N GLN A 154 20.61 1.60 12.10
CA GLN A 154 19.97 0.64 11.19
C GLN A 154 19.93 -0.75 11.84
N ILE A 155 18.73 -1.33 11.91
CA ILE A 155 18.48 -2.64 12.49
C ILE A 155 17.78 -3.52 11.45
N ILE A 156 18.30 -4.72 11.25
CA ILE A 156 17.76 -5.71 10.31
C ILE A 156 17.45 -6.99 11.08
N LEU A 157 16.21 -7.44 11.02
CA LEU A 157 15.77 -8.72 11.57
C LEU A 157 15.48 -9.69 10.42
N GLY A 158 16.16 -10.82 10.42
CA GLY A 158 16.18 -11.76 9.30
C GLY A 158 17.32 -11.48 8.31
N SER A 159 17.50 -12.41 7.38
CA SER A 159 18.48 -12.32 6.31
C SER A 159 18.07 -13.18 5.11
N ALA A 160 18.77 -12.99 3.98
CA ALA A 160 18.60 -13.82 2.79
C ALA A 160 18.86 -15.32 3.00
N SER A 161 19.48 -15.72 4.11
CA SER A 161 19.72 -17.13 4.46
C SER A 161 18.81 -17.65 5.59
N ALA A 162 18.21 -16.74 6.34
CA ALA A 162 17.40 -17.02 7.51
C ALA A 162 16.33 -15.92 7.63
N PRO A 163 15.18 -16.09 6.97
CA PRO A 163 14.13 -15.08 6.97
C PRO A 163 13.57 -14.88 8.39
N LEU A 164 13.01 -13.71 8.66
CA LEU A 164 12.51 -13.30 9.98
C LEU A 164 11.55 -14.33 10.59
N SER A 165 10.75 -14.99 9.76
CA SER A 165 9.85 -16.08 10.12
C SER A 165 10.47 -17.26 10.83
N LYS A 166 11.79 -17.44 10.74
CA LYS A 166 12.53 -18.47 11.50
C LYS A 166 12.93 -18.03 12.91
N LEU A 167 12.64 -16.78 13.27
CA LEU A 167 12.90 -16.21 14.58
C LEU A 167 11.58 -16.16 15.36
N ALA A 168 11.36 -17.15 16.22
CA ALA A 168 10.24 -17.18 17.15
C ALA A 168 10.40 -16.16 18.30
N ALA A 169 11.61 -15.63 18.50
CA ALA A 169 11.91 -14.66 19.54
C ALA A 169 11.13 -13.35 19.35
N ALA A 170 10.67 -12.76 20.45
CA ALA A 170 10.09 -11.43 20.44
C ALA A 170 11.20 -10.36 20.45
N PHE A 171 11.02 -9.30 19.68
CA PHE A 171 11.98 -8.19 19.59
C PHE A 171 11.35 -6.89 20.11
N THR A 172 12.07 -6.17 20.95
CA THR A 172 11.70 -4.84 21.43
C THR A 172 12.79 -3.85 21.06
N ILE A 173 12.51 -2.91 20.15
CA ILE A 173 13.47 -1.93 19.65
C ILE A 173 13.17 -0.56 20.23
N HIS A 174 14.18 0.07 20.83
CA HIS A 174 14.15 1.46 21.26
C HIS A 174 15.13 2.25 20.40
N GLY A 175 14.62 2.98 19.40
CA GLY A 175 15.43 3.80 18.47
C GLY A 175 16.11 5.00 19.14
N ARG A 176 15.48 5.55 20.18
CA ARG A 176 15.91 6.80 20.85
C ARG A 176 15.96 7.95 19.85
N GLY A 177 17.03 8.76 19.81
CA GLY A 177 17.15 9.91 18.92
C GLY A 177 17.90 9.53 17.63
N GLY A 178 17.75 10.31 16.56
CA GLY A 178 18.32 9.98 15.24
C GLY A 178 17.23 9.78 14.19
N SER A 179 17.62 9.48 12.94
CA SER A 179 16.71 8.89 11.95
C SER A 179 17.04 7.41 11.81
N ASP A 180 16.19 6.57 12.39
CA ASP A 180 16.43 5.15 12.50
C ASP A 180 15.79 4.38 11.34
N HIS A 181 16.37 3.25 10.98
CA HIS A 181 15.88 2.35 9.93
C HIS A 181 15.68 0.94 10.49
N LEU A 182 14.44 0.45 10.52
CA LEU A 182 14.10 -0.91 10.91
C LEU A 182 13.65 -1.72 9.68
N ILE A 183 14.38 -2.79 9.38
CA ILE A 183 14.10 -3.70 8.28
C ILE A 183 13.67 -5.06 8.83
N LEU A 184 12.47 -5.49 8.46
CA LEU A 184 11.92 -6.81 8.75
C LEU A 184 12.00 -7.67 7.47
N ASP A 185 13.01 -8.54 7.40
CA ASP A 185 13.39 -9.25 6.19
C ASP A 185 12.88 -10.70 6.20
N ASP A 186 11.72 -10.93 5.57
CA ASP A 186 11.15 -12.27 5.33
C ASP A 186 11.22 -12.66 3.86
N ARG A 187 11.97 -11.94 3.01
CA ARG A 187 11.98 -12.04 1.53
C ARG A 187 12.20 -13.43 0.95
N VAL A 188 12.85 -14.33 1.68
CA VAL A 188 13.14 -15.69 1.21
C VAL A 188 12.19 -16.74 1.80
N ASP A 189 11.23 -16.32 2.63
CA ASP A 189 10.15 -17.21 3.06
C ASP A 189 9.23 -17.54 1.88
N THR A 190 8.70 -18.76 1.91
CA THR A 190 7.84 -19.31 0.84
C THR A 190 6.49 -19.77 1.40
N SER A 191 6.19 -19.39 2.64
CA SER A 191 4.93 -19.70 3.30
C SER A 191 4.01 -18.49 3.19
N ALA A 192 2.75 -18.70 2.83
CA ALA A 192 1.74 -17.64 2.87
C ALA A 192 1.51 -17.18 4.32
N ARG A 193 1.45 -15.87 4.54
CA ARG A 193 1.34 -15.26 5.86
C ARG A 193 0.21 -14.25 5.95
N THR A 194 -0.27 -14.11 7.18
CA THR A 194 -1.07 -12.97 7.60
C THR A 194 -0.21 -12.08 8.48
N ILE A 195 0.09 -10.88 8.01
CA ILE A 195 0.99 -9.94 8.66
C ILE A 195 0.18 -8.74 9.12
N THR A 196 0.32 -8.35 10.39
CA THR A 196 -0.30 -7.12 10.90
C THR A 196 0.77 -6.09 11.17
N VAL A 197 0.63 -4.92 10.55
CA VAL A 197 1.53 -3.78 10.68
C VAL A 197 0.77 -2.67 11.39
N SER A 198 1.31 -2.23 12.52
CA SER A 198 0.82 -1.11 13.32
C SER A 198 1.97 -0.13 13.59
N PRO A 199 1.68 1.11 14.04
CA PRO A 199 2.70 2.15 14.26
C PRO A 199 3.80 1.80 15.28
N HIS A 200 3.58 0.78 16.12
CA HIS A 200 4.53 0.39 17.18
C HIS A 200 4.81 -1.11 17.20
N GLN A 201 4.23 -1.86 16.28
CA GLN A 201 4.32 -3.32 16.32
C GLN A 201 4.04 -3.96 14.96
N VAL A 202 4.83 -4.98 14.62
CA VAL A 202 4.56 -5.90 13.52
C VAL A 202 4.44 -7.32 14.07
N THR A 203 3.46 -8.08 13.57
CA THR A 203 3.24 -9.49 13.89
C THR A 203 2.97 -10.31 12.63
N GLY A 204 3.12 -11.64 12.70
CA GLY A 204 2.88 -12.55 11.58
C GLY A 204 4.14 -13.01 10.83
N LEU A 205 5.27 -12.35 11.06
CA LEU A 205 6.58 -12.66 10.46
C LEU A 205 7.49 -13.47 11.40
N GLY A 206 6.95 -14.16 12.41
CA GLY A 206 7.72 -14.80 13.47
C GLY A 206 7.26 -14.34 14.84
N GLY A 207 8.18 -14.15 15.78
CA GLY A 207 7.88 -13.50 17.05
C GLY A 207 7.47 -12.03 16.85
N THR A 208 6.76 -11.48 17.85
CA THR A 208 6.31 -10.09 17.82
C THR A 208 7.49 -9.13 17.77
N VAL A 209 7.46 -8.16 16.85
CA VAL A 209 8.43 -7.06 16.80
C VAL A 209 7.73 -5.79 17.27
N SER A 210 8.14 -5.25 18.40
CA SER A 210 7.64 -3.99 18.94
C SER A 210 8.73 -2.93 18.85
N PHE A 211 8.39 -1.70 18.49
CA PHE A 211 9.35 -0.62 18.31
C PHE A 211 8.79 0.71 18.79
N SER A 212 9.70 1.56 19.27
CA SER A 212 9.40 2.92 19.70
C SER A 212 10.50 3.87 19.23
N HIS A 213 10.11 5.07 18.82
CA HIS A 213 11.00 6.18 18.50
C HIS A 213 10.64 7.40 19.38
N ALA A 214 11.51 8.41 19.44
CA ALA A 214 11.18 9.68 20.08
C ALA A 214 10.35 10.54 19.12
N TYR A 215 9.48 11.40 19.64
CA TYR A 215 8.60 12.24 18.81
C TYR A 215 9.33 13.18 17.84
N ASP A 216 10.63 13.43 18.06
CA ASP A 216 11.50 14.26 17.22
C ASP A 216 12.51 13.44 16.39
N SER A 217 12.52 12.11 16.52
CA SER A 217 13.28 11.18 15.69
C SER A 217 12.35 10.43 14.75
N GLY A 218 12.71 10.38 13.46
CA GLY A 218 11.97 9.58 12.48
C GLY A 218 12.40 8.12 12.53
N LEU A 219 11.45 7.19 12.36
CA LEU A 219 11.73 5.77 12.13
C LEU A 219 11.26 5.38 10.73
N ASP A 220 12.16 4.92 9.87
CA ASP A 220 11.83 4.28 8.60
C ASP A 220 11.62 2.78 8.81
N LEU A 221 10.39 2.31 8.66
CA LEU A 221 10.02 0.90 8.77
C LEU A 221 9.91 0.28 7.37
N GLN A 222 10.66 -0.80 7.13
CA GLN A 222 10.56 -1.59 5.91
C GLN A 222 10.16 -3.02 6.25
N VAL A 223 9.07 -3.51 5.64
CA VAL A 223 8.54 -4.86 5.86
C VAL A 223 8.51 -5.62 4.54
N PHE A 224 9.14 -6.80 4.51
CA PHE A 224 9.16 -7.69 3.36
C PHE A 224 8.44 -9.00 3.73
N ALA A 225 7.40 -9.35 2.98
CA ALA A 225 6.47 -10.43 3.33
C ALA A 225 6.91 -11.82 2.86
N GLY A 226 7.47 -11.95 1.66
CA GLY A 226 8.06 -13.20 1.20
C GLY A 226 7.90 -13.46 -0.29
N MET A 227 7.79 -14.74 -0.65
CA MET A 227 7.62 -15.21 -2.04
C MET A 227 6.27 -15.93 -2.25
N ALA A 228 5.40 -15.95 -1.26
CA ALA A 228 4.10 -16.62 -1.31
C ALA A 228 2.97 -15.60 -1.21
N ASP A 229 1.75 -16.04 -1.47
CA ASP A 229 0.57 -15.16 -1.40
C ASP A 229 0.35 -14.65 0.04
N ASP A 230 0.72 -13.41 0.30
CA ASP A 230 0.68 -12.81 1.63
C ASP A 230 -0.50 -11.84 1.78
N THR A 231 -0.99 -11.72 3.01
CA THR A 231 -2.01 -10.73 3.37
C THR A 231 -1.49 -9.82 4.47
N LEU A 232 -1.33 -8.53 4.16
CA LEU A 232 -0.95 -7.50 5.10
C LEU A 232 -2.17 -6.74 5.60
N PHE A 233 -2.23 -6.48 6.90
CA PHE A 233 -3.21 -5.61 7.54
C PHE A 233 -2.52 -4.37 8.10
N LEU A 234 -2.88 -3.20 7.61
CA LEU A 234 -2.54 -1.91 8.21
C LEU A 234 -3.60 -1.54 9.23
N VAL A 235 -3.25 -1.61 10.50
CA VAL A 235 -4.09 -1.14 11.61
C VAL A 235 -3.61 0.23 12.08
N GLN A 236 -4.55 1.09 12.49
CA GLN A 236 -4.24 2.45 12.92
C GLN A 236 -3.51 3.28 11.83
N SER A 237 -3.94 3.21 10.58
CA SER A 237 -3.25 3.78 9.41
C SER A 237 -2.86 5.26 9.52
N PHE A 238 -3.55 6.04 10.37
CA PHE A 238 -3.26 7.45 10.57
C PHE A 238 -2.10 7.70 11.55
N ASP A 239 -1.84 6.78 12.48
CA ASP A 239 -0.79 6.93 13.47
C ASP A 239 0.61 6.68 12.87
N PHE A 240 0.69 6.39 11.56
CA PHE A 240 1.94 6.29 10.79
C PHE A 240 2.49 7.65 10.31
N ASN A 241 1.93 8.78 10.72
CA ASN A 241 2.41 10.12 10.31
C ASN A 241 3.90 10.36 10.67
N ASP A 242 4.39 9.71 11.73
CA ASP A 242 5.75 9.90 12.25
C ASP A 242 6.71 8.75 11.85
N VAL A 243 6.19 7.72 11.19
CA VAL A 243 6.94 6.50 10.82
C VAL A 243 6.79 6.28 9.31
N PRO A 244 7.70 6.83 8.47
CA PRO A 244 7.80 6.44 7.08
C PRO A 244 7.78 4.91 6.95
N THR A 245 6.82 4.36 6.22
CA THR A 245 6.62 2.92 6.14
C THR A 245 6.63 2.46 4.69
N SER A 246 7.42 1.44 4.41
CA SER A 246 7.46 0.74 3.13
C SER A 246 7.07 -0.71 3.34
N LEU A 247 6.06 -1.16 2.59
CA LEU A 247 5.59 -2.53 2.57
C LEU A 247 5.93 -3.16 1.22
N ASP A 248 6.38 -4.40 1.25
CA ASP A 248 6.70 -5.19 0.07
C ASP A 248 6.09 -6.60 0.21
N GLY A 249 5.13 -6.93 -0.66
CA GLY A 249 4.54 -8.28 -0.73
C GLY A 249 5.56 -9.32 -1.21
N GLY A 250 6.44 -8.91 -2.13
CA GLY A 250 7.48 -9.73 -2.72
C GLY A 250 7.00 -10.54 -3.91
N GLY A 251 7.03 -11.86 -3.81
CA GLY A 251 6.52 -12.75 -4.86
C GLY A 251 5.19 -13.38 -4.45
N GLY A 252 4.37 -13.79 -5.42
CA GLY A 252 3.05 -14.35 -5.15
C GLY A 252 1.95 -13.40 -5.60
N VAL A 253 0.74 -13.60 -5.06
CA VAL A 253 -0.38 -12.66 -5.17
C VAL A 253 -0.66 -12.07 -3.80
N ASP A 254 -0.26 -10.82 -3.63
CA ASP A 254 -0.24 -10.16 -2.34
C ASP A 254 -1.40 -9.18 -2.17
N THR A 255 -1.99 -9.21 -0.98
CA THR A 255 -3.12 -8.35 -0.62
C THR A 255 -2.78 -7.45 0.56
N LEU A 256 -2.95 -6.15 0.37
CA LEU A 256 -2.96 -5.17 1.46
C LEU A 256 -4.40 -4.83 1.85
N ASN A 257 -4.72 -4.94 3.13
CA ASN A 257 -5.97 -4.47 3.72
C ASN A 257 -5.66 -3.31 4.68
N ALA A 258 -6.17 -2.12 4.38
CA ALA A 258 -5.98 -0.93 5.21
C ALA A 258 -7.32 -0.37 5.71
N ASP A 259 -7.33 0.10 6.95
CA ASP A 259 -8.45 0.88 7.50
C ASP A 259 -8.11 2.37 7.44
N ALA A 260 -8.84 3.14 6.63
CA ALA A 260 -8.66 4.58 6.52
C ALA A 260 -9.19 5.36 7.73
N GLN A 261 -9.92 4.72 8.65
CA GLN A 261 -10.43 5.32 9.89
C GLN A 261 -11.20 6.64 9.67
N GLY A 262 -11.93 6.75 8.56
CA GLY A 262 -12.70 7.95 8.22
C GLY A 262 -11.86 9.11 7.69
N THR A 263 -10.65 8.85 7.21
CA THR A 263 -9.81 9.83 6.48
C THR A 263 -10.04 9.77 4.98
N GLU A 264 -9.70 10.84 4.27
CA GLU A 264 -9.64 10.80 2.81
C GLU A 264 -8.42 9.98 2.39
N THR A 265 -8.62 9.00 1.52
CA THR A 265 -7.54 8.11 1.09
C THR A 265 -7.32 8.17 -0.41
N SER A 266 -6.06 8.30 -0.84
CA SER A 266 -5.66 8.11 -2.23
C SER A 266 -4.75 6.90 -2.36
N VAL A 267 -5.03 6.02 -3.31
CA VAL A 267 -4.21 4.84 -3.62
C VAL A 267 -3.66 4.99 -5.02
N SER A 268 -2.37 4.72 -5.18
CA SER A 268 -1.64 4.64 -6.44
C SER A 268 -0.89 3.32 -6.54
N ALA A 269 -0.23 3.07 -7.67
CA ALA A 269 0.52 1.82 -7.89
C ALA A 269 1.65 1.59 -6.87
N THR A 270 2.18 2.65 -6.27
CA THR A 270 3.37 2.59 -5.40
C THR A 270 3.13 3.16 -4.02
N GLN A 271 1.92 3.63 -3.72
CA GLN A 271 1.67 4.40 -2.50
C GLN A 271 0.20 4.44 -2.11
N ILE A 272 -0.06 4.37 -0.80
CA ILE A 272 -1.32 4.79 -0.19
C ILE A 272 -1.07 6.02 0.69
N LYS A 273 -1.96 6.99 0.60
CA LYS A 273 -1.93 8.24 1.35
C LYS A 273 -3.23 8.41 2.13
N PHE A 274 -3.12 8.71 3.42
CA PHE A 274 -4.24 9.07 4.29
C PHE A 274 -4.15 10.56 4.66
N GLU A 275 -5.25 11.30 4.52
CA GLU A 275 -5.29 12.75 4.74
C GLU A 275 -6.43 13.13 5.71
N LEU A 276 -6.08 13.82 6.81
CA LEU A 276 -7.06 14.43 7.72
C LEU A 276 -7.50 15.79 7.18
N ILE A 277 -8.77 15.90 6.78
CA ILE A 277 -9.41 17.21 6.58
C ILE A 277 -9.94 17.72 7.94
N PRO A 278 -9.60 18.95 8.37
CA PRO A 278 -9.09 20.09 7.57
C PRO A 278 -7.60 20.41 7.74
N THR A 279 -6.77 19.51 8.27
CA THR A 279 -5.34 19.71 8.53
C THR A 279 -4.50 18.95 7.51
N PRO A 280 -4.36 19.44 6.25
CA PRO A 280 -3.59 18.77 5.21
C PRO A 280 -2.10 18.63 5.54
N GLU A 281 -1.61 19.22 6.62
CA GLU A 281 -0.25 19.03 7.12
C GLU A 281 -0.06 17.68 7.84
N LEU A 282 -1.13 17.01 8.27
CA LEU A 282 -1.07 15.68 8.85
C LEU A 282 -1.47 14.64 7.79
N GLN A 283 -0.44 14.04 7.18
CA GLN A 283 -0.59 13.03 6.13
C GLN A 283 0.31 11.83 6.44
N ALA A 284 -0.28 10.63 6.37
CA ALA A 284 0.47 9.38 6.45
C ALA A 284 0.67 8.83 5.03
N PHE A 285 1.92 8.51 4.70
CA PHE A 285 2.31 7.92 3.43
C PHE A 285 2.89 6.52 3.67
N ILE A 286 2.31 5.52 3.02
CA ILE A 286 2.85 4.16 3.01
C ILE A 286 3.25 3.81 1.58
N ASN A 287 4.54 3.53 1.39
CA ASN A 287 5.06 3.09 0.10
C ASN A 287 4.75 1.60 -0.08
N LEU A 288 4.32 1.23 -1.29
CA LEU A 288 3.86 -0.11 -1.63
C LEU A 288 4.72 -0.67 -2.75
N ASN A 289 5.18 -1.90 -2.58
CA ASN A 289 5.90 -2.66 -3.60
C ASN A 289 5.29 -4.05 -3.71
N HIS A 290 5.17 -4.56 -4.94
CA HIS A 290 4.66 -5.91 -5.23
C HIS A 290 3.35 -6.24 -4.50
N PHE A 291 2.30 -5.44 -4.75
CA PHE A 291 0.94 -5.74 -4.31
C PHE A 291 0.03 -5.84 -5.52
N GLU A 292 -0.62 -6.99 -5.68
CA GLU A 292 -1.62 -7.22 -6.72
C GLU A 292 -2.98 -6.64 -6.32
N GLN A 293 -3.24 -6.53 -5.01
CA GLN A 293 -4.49 -6.01 -4.48
C GLN A 293 -4.28 -5.11 -3.27
N VAL A 294 -4.92 -3.93 -3.28
CA VAL A 294 -5.03 -3.03 -2.12
C VAL A 294 -6.50 -2.75 -1.85
N ASN A 295 -6.95 -3.13 -0.66
CA ASN A 295 -8.30 -2.90 -0.17
C ASN A 295 -8.26 -1.83 0.92
N VAL A 296 -9.05 -0.77 0.76
CA VAL A 296 -9.19 0.28 1.78
C VAL A 296 -10.62 0.27 2.31
N ALA A 297 -10.76 0.07 3.62
CA ALA A 297 -12.03 0.17 4.35
C ALA A 297 -12.17 1.53 5.05
N ASN A 298 -13.41 1.91 5.40
CA ASN A 298 -13.74 3.15 6.11
C ASN A 298 -13.11 4.42 5.51
N ASN A 299 -12.88 4.46 4.20
CA ASN A 299 -12.44 5.66 3.51
C ASN A 299 -13.57 6.70 3.60
N ARG A 300 -13.24 7.93 4.02
CA ARG A 300 -14.18 9.05 3.95
C ARG A 300 -14.58 9.36 2.52
N GLY A 301 -13.85 8.86 1.53
CA GLY A 301 -13.99 9.15 0.10
C GLY A 301 -13.59 10.59 -0.24
N TYR A 302 -13.54 10.91 -1.52
CA TYR A 302 -13.25 12.28 -1.94
C TYR A 302 -14.55 13.11 -1.96
N PRO A 303 -14.56 14.32 -1.38
CA PRO A 303 -15.75 15.14 -1.36
C PRO A 303 -15.97 15.78 -2.73
N ILE A 304 -17.23 15.78 -3.18
CA ILE A 304 -17.67 16.64 -4.29
C ILE A 304 -17.50 18.09 -3.85
N VAL A 305 -16.67 18.87 -4.57
CA VAL A 305 -16.43 20.29 -4.28
C VAL A 305 -17.19 21.16 -5.27
N PRO A 306 -18.30 21.82 -4.88
CA PRO A 306 -18.94 22.80 -5.75
C PRO A 306 -17.97 23.92 -6.13
N THR A 307 -17.93 24.26 -7.41
CA THR A 307 -17.23 25.47 -7.86
C THR A 307 -18.08 26.70 -7.58
N THR A 308 -17.51 27.88 -7.86
CA THR A 308 -18.19 29.18 -7.76
C THR A 308 -19.59 29.14 -8.39
N PRO A 309 -20.64 29.62 -7.69
CA PRO A 309 -22.00 29.70 -8.20
C PRO A 309 -22.09 30.34 -9.59
N LEU A 310 -22.85 29.72 -10.49
CA LEU A 310 -23.15 30.30 -11.80
C LEU A 310 -24.13 31.47 -11.64
N PRO A 311 -24.13 32.45 -12.56
CA PRO A 311 -25.15 33.50 -12.57
C PRO A 311 -26.58 32.92 -12.61
N PRO A 312 -27.56 33.65 -12.08
CA PRO A 312 -28.96 33.23 -12.12
C PRO A 312 -29.47 33.11 -13.56
N LEU A 313 -30.43 32.21 -13.76
CA LEU A 313 -31.06 32.00 -15.06
C LEU A 313 -32.16 33.04 -15.28
N ASN A 314 -31.96 33.88 -16.31
CA ASN A 314 -32.96 34.83 -16.79
C ASN A 314 -33.86 34.14 -17.82
N ALA A 315 -35.05 33.72 -17.38
CA ALA A 315 -35.99 32.99 -18.22
C ALA A 315 -36.95 33.93 -18.95
N PHE A 316 -37.28 33.56 -20.20
CA PHE A 316 -38.44 34.09 -20.92
C PHE A 316 -39.56 33.06 -20.90
N ALA A 317 -40.78 33.51 -20.64
CA ALA A 317 -41.96 32.63 -20.64
C ALA A 317 -42.04 31.84 -21.95
N GLY A 318 -42.20 30.52 -21.83
CA GLY A 318 -42.35 29.62 -22.95
C GLY A 318 -41.10 29.44 -23.82
N HIS A 319 -39.92 29.92 -23.43
CA HIS A 319 -38.68 29.66 -24.17
C HIS A 319 -37.90 28.52 -23.50
N PRO A 320 -37.49 27.47 -24.24
CA PRO A 320 -36.76 26.36 -23.67
C PRO A 320 -35.28 26.72 -23.42
N PHE A 321 -34.79 26.34 -22.26
CA PHE A 321 -33.37 26.08 -22.02
C PHE A 321 -33.08 24.66 -22.48
N VAL A 322 -32.05 24.50 -23.32
CA VAL A 322 -31.60 23.21 -23.82
C VAL A 322 -30.14 23.04 -23.45
N ASP A 323 -29.83 21.97 -22.72
CA ASP A 323 -28.49 21.58 -22.27
C ASP A 323 -27.69 22.74 -21.65
N ALA A 324 -28.38 23.57 -20.85
CA ALA A 324 -27.77 24.69 -20.17
C ALA A 324 -26.90 24.19 -19.01
N VAL A 325 -25.71 24.76 -18.85
CA VAL A 325 -24.88 24.50 -17.67
C VAL A 325 -25.52 25.17 -16.46
N VAL A 326 -25.99 24.37 -15.51
CA VAL A 326 -26.68 24.83 -14.29
C VAL A 326 -25.83 24.73 -13.03
N ALA A 327 -24.76 23.94 -13.07
CA ALA A 327 -23.79 23.84 -12.00
C ALA A 327 -22.44 23.34 -12.52
N ARG A 328 -21.38 23.56 -11.73
CA ARG A 328 -20.07 22.97 -11.92
C ARG A 328 -19.50 22.52 -10.58
N PHE A 329 -18.79 21.41 -10.57
CA PHE A 329 -18.12 20.87 -9.40
C PHE A 329 -16.78 20.26 -9.78
N GLU A 330 -15.89 20.15 -8.81
CA GLU A 330 -14.62 19.45 -8.91
C GLU A 330 -14.65 18.15 -8.10
N GLU A 331 -13.93 17.15 -8.60
CA GLU A 331 -13.66 15.88 -7.93
C GLU A 331 -12.15 15.64 -7.82
N ARG A 332 -11.71 15.11 -6.67
CA ARG A 332 -10.31 14.77 -6.42
C ARG A 332 -9.98 13.31 -6.67
N ASP A 333 -10.98 12.43 -6.73
CA ASP A 333 -10.82 11.05 -7.18
C ASP A 333 -10.26 11.00 -8.63
N PRO A 334 -9.04 10.45 -8.84
CA PRO A 334 -8.47 10.28 -10.18
C PRO A 334 -9.26 9.32 -11.08
N GLY A 335 -10.06 8.43 -10.49
CA GLY A 335 -10.88 7.43 -11.20
C GLY A 335 -12.27 7.91 -11.57
N ALA A 336 -12.70 9.09 -11.10
CA ALA A 336 -14.06 9.57 -11.27
C ALA A 336 -14.43 9.82 -12.73
N LYS A 337 -15.63 9.37 -13.09
CA LYS A 337 -16.24 9.51 -14.41
C LYS A 337 -17.60 10.15 -14.27
N ALA A 338 -18.05 10.81 -15.33
CA ALA A 338 -19.38 11.43 -15.35
C ALA A 338 -20.52 10.45 -15.00
N ALA A 339 -20.36 9.16 -15.30
CA ALA A 339 -21.34 8.11 -15.01
C ALA A 339 -21.51 7.79 -13.51
N ASP A 340 -20.54 8.18 -12.67
CA ASP A 340 -20.53 7.92 -11.23
C ASP A 340 -21.47 8.88 -10.48
N TYR A 341 -21.97 9.91 -11.15
CA TYR A 341 -22.80 10.94 -10.55
C TYR A 341 -24.27 10.82 -10.95
N ARG A 342 -25.14 11.20 -10.03
CA ARG A 342 -26.58 11.43 -10.25
C ARG A 342 -26.91 12.84 -9.79
N VAL A 343 -27.65 13.57 -10.62
CA VAL A 343 -27.98 14.97 -10.34
C VAL A 343 -29.48 15.21 -10.40
N THR A 344 -29.99 15.90 -9.38
CA THR A 344 -31.34 16.47 -9.38
C THR A 344 -31.22 17.98 -9.49
N ILE A 345 -31.94 18.57 -10.44
CA ILE A 345 -32.02 20.02 -10.68
C ILE A 345 -33.40 20.49 -10.23
N GLN A 346 -33.44 21.46 -9.32
CA GLN A 346 -34.63 22.19 -8.92
C GLN A 346 -34.59 23.57 -9.58
N TRP A 347 -35.55 23.86 -10.46
CA TRP A 347 -35.51 25.05 -11.31
C TRP A 347 -35.99 26.34 -10.63
N GLY A 348 -36.36 26.29 -9.35
CA GLY A 348 -36.82 27.45 -8.59
C GLY A 348 -38.28 27.85 -8.85
N ASP A 349 -38.96 27.24 -9.82
CA ASP A 349 -40.39 27.43 -10.11
C ASP A 349 -41.29 26.33 -9.51
N GLY A 350 -40.73 25.51 -8.62
CA GLY A 350 -41.39 24.35 -8.02
C GLY A 350 -41.28 23.06 -8.84
N THR A 351 -40.68 23.10 -10.02
CA THR A 351 -40.41 21.90 -10.83
C THR A 351 -38.99 21.37 -10.62
N SER A 352 -38.78 20.09 -10.92
CA SER A 352 -37.47 19.45 -10.89
C SER A 352 -37.26 18.50 -12.06
N ALA A 353 -36.00 18.28 -12.43
CA ALA A 353 -35.60 17.37 -13.49
C ALA A 353 -34.28 16.69 -13.14
N ALA A 354 -34.00 15.55 -13.78
CA ALA A 354 -32.67 14.96 -13.74
C ALA A 354 -31.68 15.80 -14.56
N GLY A 355 -30.45 15.92 -14.08
CA GLY A 355 -29.34 16.54 -14.80
C GLY A 355 -28.45 15.51 -15.52
N VAL A 356 -27.73 15.98 -16.53
CA VAL A 356 -26.68 15.20 -17.21
C VAL A 356 -25.33 15.74 -16.76
N VAL A 357 -24.42 14.87 -16.32
CA VAL A 357 -23.06 15.25 -15.96
C VAL A 357 -22.15 15.09 -17.17
N LEU A 358 -21.35 16.11 -17.45
CA LEU A 358 -20.32 16.11 -18.47
C LEU A 358 -18.96 16.40 -17.82
N GLN A 359 -18.00 15.53 -18.03
CA GLN A 359 -16.61 15.72 -17.59
C GLN A 359 -15.86 16.58 -18.61
N ASP A 360 -15.10 17.57 -18.13
CA ASP A 360 -14.30 18.42 -19.01
C ASP A 360 -13.12 17.65 -19.60
N ALA A 361 -12.97 17.72 -20.92
CA ALA A 361 -11.96 16.94 -21.64
C ALA A 361 -10.52 17.42 -21.40
N ASN A 362 -10.33 18.69 -21.05
CA ASN A 362 -9.01 19.28 -20.80
C ASN A 362 -8.66 19.26 -19.30
N THR A 363 -9.67 19.23 -18.44
CA THR A 363 -9.53 19.22 -16.98
C THR A 363 -10.37 18.07 -16.40
N PRO A 364 -9.87 16.83 -16.36
CA PRO A 364 -10.67 15.66 -15.96
C PRO A 364 -11.28 15.73 -14.56
N ARG A 365 -10.78 16.61 -13.68
CA ARG A 365 -11.34 16.88 -12.35
C ARG A 365 -12.55 17.81 -12.35
N LEU A 366 -12.83 18.51 -13.45
CA LEU A 366 -13.91 19.48 -13.56
C LEU A 366 -15.12 18.85 -14.25
N PHE A 367 -16.29 18.99 -13.63
CA PHE A 367 -17.55 18.46 -14.13
C PHE A 367 -18.57 19.58 -14.28
N SER A 368 -19.36 19.51 -15.35
CA SER A 368 -20.50 20.41 -15.61
C SER A 368 -21.81 19.63 -15.54
N VAL A 369 -22.80 20.21 -14.88
CA VAL A 369 -24.18 19.70 -14.85
C VAL A 369 -24.97 20.43 -15.92
N LEU A 370 -25.53 19.68 -16.87
CA LEU A 370 -26.42 20.16 -17.92
C LEU A 370 -27.87 19.86 -17.57
N GLY A 371 -28.75 20.81 -17.88
CA GLY A 371 -30.19 20.67 -17.71
C GLY A 371 -30.98 21.34 -18.82
N SER A 372 -32.17 20.82 -19.09
CA SER A 372 -33.14 21.40 -20.03
C SER A 372 -34.46 21.69 -19.30
N HIS A 373 -35.04 22.87 -19.52
CA HIS A 373 -36.30 23.28 -18.87
C HIS A 373 -37.03 24.38 -19.65
N ARG A 374 -38.34 24.51 -19.42
CA ARG A 374 -39.18 25.56 -20.03
C ARG A 374 -40.05 26.21 -18.97
N TYR A 375 -39.71 27.45 -18.63
CA TYR A 375 -40.47 28.22 -17.65
C TYR A 375 -41.81 28.71 -18.21
N SER A 376 -42.83 28.69 -17.37
CA SER A 376 -44.17 29.22 -17.69
C SER A 376 -44.25 30.74 -17.58
N ALA A 377 -43.36 31.36 -16.79
CA ALA A 377 -43.26 32.80 -16.57
C ALA A 377 -41.86 33.32 -16.90
N ALA A 378 -41.77 34.59 -17.27
CA ALA A 378 -40.49 35.27 -17.38
C ALA A 378 -40.04 35.73 -15.98
N GLY A 379 -38.74 35.68 -15.71
CA GLY A 379 -38.20 36.04 -14.41
C GLY A 379 -36.79 35.52 -14.18
N GLN A 380 -36.24 35.87 -13.04
CA GLN A 380 -34.96 35.36 -12.55
C GLN A 380 -35.24 34.20 -11.60
N PHE A 381 -34.63 33.04 -11.87
CA PHE A 381 -34.83 31.82 -11.09
C PHE A 381 -33.51 31.34 -10.51
N THR A 382 -33.50 31.07 -9.20
CA THR A 382 -32.41 30.40 -8.51
C THR A 382 -32.54 28.89 -8.70
N VAL A 383 -31.56 28.31 -9.39
CA VAL A 383 -31.51 26.87 -9.63
C VAL A 383 -30.69 26.21 -8.54
N ALA A 384 -31.28 25.23 -7.85
CA ALA A 384 -30.57 24.38 -6.91
C ALA A 384 -30.25 23.05 -7.58
N THR A 385 -29.04 22.55 -7.39
CA THR A 385 -28.62 21.25 -7.89
C THR A 385 -28.07 20.41 -6.74
N THR A 386 -28.50 19.16 -6.68
CA THR A 386 -28.00 18.17 -5.73
C THR A 386 -27.28 17.09 -6.53
N ILE A 387 -25.98 16.93 -6.27
CA ILE A 387 -25.10 15.96 -6.91
C ILE A 387 -24.81 14.87 -5.87
N VAL A 388 -24.98 13.62 -6.27
CA VAL A 388 -24.69 12.44 -5.44
C VAL A 388 -23.79 11.51 -6.26
N ASP A 389 -22.71 11.02 -5.67
CA ASP A 389 -21.85 10.01 -6.31
C ASP A 389 -22.29 8.57 -5.96
N THR A 390 -21.60 7.58 -6.53
CA THR A 390 -21.82 6.16 -6.19
C THR A 390 -21.33 5.76 -4.80
N GLY A 391 -20.46 6.57 -4.17
CA GLY A 391 -19.92 6.39 -2.82
C GLY A 391 -20.86 6.87 -1.71
N GLY A 392 -21.92 7.60 -2.05
CA GLY A 392 -22.89 8.17 -1.13
C GLY A 392 -22.58 9.62 -0.71
N HIS A 393 -21.55 10.23 -1.29
CA HIS A 393 -21.21 11.63 -1.07
C HIS A 393 -22.22 12.51 -1.79
N SER A 394 -22.59 13.63 -1.16
CA SER A 394 -23.53 14.56 -1.76
C SER A 394 -23.07 16.00 -1.59
N ALA A 395 -23.22 16.80 -2.65
CA ALA A 395 -23.06 18.23 -2.59
C ALA A 395 -24.30 18.93 -3.16
N SER A 396 -24.63 20.08 -2.58
CA SER A 396 -25.66 20.98 -3.11
C SER A 396 -25.01 22.27 -3.55
N THR A 397 -25.40 22.78 -4.71
CA THR A 397 -24.99 24.10 -5.19
C THR A 397 -26.18 24.86 -5.76
N PHE A 398 -26.10 26.17 -5.68
CA PHE A 398 -27.15 27.10 -6.09
C PHE A 398 -26.57 28.05 -7.14
N SER A 399 -27.34 28.42 -8.16
CA SER A 399 -27.02 29.60 -8.95
C SER A 399 -27.14 30.85 -8.07
N ALA A 400 -26.30 31.86 -8.32
CA ALA A 400 -26.25 33.11 -7.57
C ALA A 400 -27.56 33.92 -7.61
#